data_AF-A0A4R5DR58-F1
#
_entry.id   AF-A0A4R5DR58-F1
#
_cell.length_a   1.000
_cell.length_b   1.000
_cell.length_c   1.000
_cell.angle_alpha   90.00
_cell.angle_beta   90.00
_cell.angle_gamma   90.00
#
_symmetry.space_group_name_H-M   'P 1'
#
loop_
_entity.id
_entity.type
_entity.pdbx_description
1 polymer ?
#
loop_
_entity_poly.entity_id
_entity_poly.type
_entity_poly.pdbx_seq_one_letter_code
_entity_poly.pdbx_strand_id
1 'polypeptide(L)'
;MSTVMKKSNIFAYIELSKMVEELRQSAASDKLKEKLKAQAAYFNILEPRYFSDSLISEWEGILAITKQKGAKVDDEGKVISNAISNTIESFNQKECQKLADQVFGLFEKLQKEFQ
;
A
#
# COMPACT_ATOMS: atom_id res chain seq x y z
N MET A 1 5.85 -33.36 5.37
CA MET A 1 5.85 -32.24 6.35
C MET A 1 4.72 -31.31 5.97
N SER A 2 3.70 -31.16 6.82
CA SER A 2 2.64 -30.18 6.56
C SER A 2 3.14 -28.81 6.99
N THR A 3 3.42 -27.95 6.02
CA THR A 3 3.73 -26.53 6.28
C THR A 3 2.48 -25.90 6.88
N VAL A 4 2.54 -25.46 8.13
CA VAL A 4 1.44 -24.69 8.73
C VAL A 4 1.39 -23.36 7.99
N MET A 5 0.41 -23.18 7.11
CA MET A 5 0.24 -21.93 6.37
C MET A 5 -0.18 -20.84 7.32
N LYS A 6 0.65 -19.81 7.44
CA LYS A 6 0.38 -18.65 8.27
C LYS A 6 -0.84 -17.91 7.74
N LYS A 7 -1.75 -17.56 8.64
CA LYS A 7 -2.92 -16.71 8.34
C LYS A 7 -2.58 -15.24 8.53
N SER A 8 -3.30 -14.36 7.83
CA SER A 8 -3.14 -12.92 8.03
C SER A 8 -3.59 -12.50 9.43
N ASN A 9 -2.98 -11.43 9.93
CA ASN A 9 -3.30 -10.82 11.20
C ASN A 9 -4.53 -9.91 11.05
N ILE A 10 -5.44 -9.94 12.03
CA ILE A 10 -6.62 -9.06 12.06
C ILE A 10 -6.27 -7.57 11.97
N PHE A 11 -5.09 -7.17 12.46
CA PHE A 11 -4.57 -5.81 12.31
C PHE A 11 -4.43 -5.40 10.84
N ALA A 12 -3.90 -6.29 9.98
CA ALA A 12 -3.80 -6.01 8.55
C ALA A 12 -5.18 -5.83 7.92
N TYR A 13 -6.17 -6.64 8.31
CA TYR A 13 -7.53 -6.51 7.83
C TYR A 13 -8.14 -5.14 8.18
N ILE A 14 -8.04 -4.74 9.45
CA ILE A 14 -8.62 -3.47 9.95
C ILE A 14 -7.95 -2.25 9.31
N GLU A 15 -6.62 -2.23 9.23
CA GLU A 15 -5.92 -1.07 8.68
C GLU A 15 -6.03 -1.01 7.16
N LEU A 16 -5.94 -2.15 6.45
CA LEU A 16 -6.12 -2.17 5.01
C LEU A 16 -7.57 -1.83 4.61
N SER A 17 -8.57 -2.20 5.41
CA SER A 17 -9.96 -1.82 5.12
C SER A 17 -10.16 -0.30 5.16
N LYS A 18 -9.58 0.39 6.15
CA LYS A 18 -9.62 1.86 6.26
C LYS A 18 -8.94 2.52 5.07
N MET A 19 -7.76 2.03 4.69
CA MET A 19 -7.04 2.53 3.52
C MET A 19 -7.86 2.36 2.23
N VAL A 20 -8.47 1.19 2.04
CA VAL A 20 -9.31 0.91 0.86
C VAL A 20 -10.55 1.77 0.81
N GLU A 21 -11.22 1.98 1.94
CA GLU A 21 -12.38 2.86 2.05
C GLU A 21 -12.04 4.28 1.57
N GLU A 22 -10.94 4.86 2.07
CA GLU A 22 -10.47 6.19 1.67
C GLU A 22 -10.12 6.27 0.18
N LEU A 23 -9.48 5.24 -0.38
CA LEU A 23 -9.11 5.22 -1.80
C LEU A 23 -10.33 5.06 -2.71
N ARG A 24 -11.31 4.23 -2.32
CA ARG A 24 -12.54 4.02 -3.10
C ARG A 24 -13.39 5.28 -3.24
N GLN A 25 -13.41 6.14 -2.21
CA GLN A 25 -14.10 7.43 -2.28
C GLN A 25 -13.55 8.36 -3.39
N SER A 26 -12.37 8.09 -3.95
CA SER A 26 -11.71 8.95 -4.93
C SER A 26 -11.20 8.21 -6.17
N ALA A 27 -11.52 6.92 -6.32
CA ALA A 27 -11.04 6.05 -7.40
C ALA A 27 -11.48 6.50 -8.81
N ALA A 28 -12.51 7.36 -8.91
CA ALA A 28 -12.99 7.92 -10.18
C ALA A 28 -12.65 9.41 -10.36
N SER A 29 -11.74 9.97 -9.54
CA SER A 29 -11.43 11.41 -9.53
C SER A 29 -9.95 11.68 -9.78
N ASP A 30 -9.66 12.90 -10.25
CA ASP A 30 -8.29 13.41 -10.40
C ASP A 30 -7.54 13.53 -9.06
N LYS A 31 -8.22 13.29 -7.94
CA LYS A 31 -7.68 13.35 -6.57
C LYS A 31 -7.07 12.03 -6.08
N LEU A 32 -7.08 10.96 -6.89
CA LEU A 32 -6.54 9.66 -6.48
C LEU A 32 -5.08 9.75 -6.01
N LYS A 33 -4.24 10.55 -6.70
CA LYS A 33 -2.85 10.77 -6.29
C LYS A 33 -2.76 11.38 -4.89
N GLU A 34 -3.54 12.44 -4.63
CA GLU A 34 -3.55 13.12 -3.34
C GLU A 34 -3.99 12.19 -2.21
N LYS A 35 -5.01 11.36 -2.47
CA LYS A 35 -5.46 10.34 -1.52
C LYS A 35 -4.39 9.28 -1.27
N LEU A 36 -3.74 8.73 -2.30
CA LEU A 36 -2.62 7.79 -2.13
C LEU A 36 -1.49 8.39 -1.30
N LYS A 37 -1.16 9.68 -1.51
CA LYS A 37 -0.18 10.39 -0.68
C LYS A 37 -0.64 10.53 0.78
N ALA A 38 -1.91 10.86 1.01
CA ALA A 38 -2.48 10.95 2.36
C ALA A 38 -2.45 9.59 3.08
N GLN A 39 -2.56 8.49 2.33
CA GLN A 39 -2.44 7.13 2.85
C GLN A 39 -0.99 6.61 2.95
N ALA A 40 0.04 7.43 2.68
CA ALA A 40 1.45 6.99 2.66
C ALA A 40 1.89 6.28 3.96
N ALA A 41 1.31 6.65 5.11
CA ALA A 41 1.59 6.02 6.39
C ALA A 41 1.21 4.53 6.42
N TYR A 42 0.14 4.12 5.74
CA TYR A 42 -0.31 2.72 5.70
C TYR A 42 0.75 1.80 5.10
N PHE A 43 1.48 2.24 4.08
CA PHE A 43 2.59 1.49 3.48
C PHE A 43 3.82 1.35 4.39
N ASN A 44 3.87 2.07 5.51
CA ASN A 44 4.91 1.90 6.54
C ASN A 44 4.43 1.03 7.70
N ILE A 45 3.18 1.17 8.14
CA ILE A 45 2.65 0.44 9.31
C ILE A 45 2.17 -0.97 8.98
N LEU A 46 1.71 -1.22 7.74
CA LEU A 46 1.34 -2.55 7.28
C LEU A 46 2.60 -3.28 6.85
N GLU A 47 3.20 -4.05 7.75
CA GLU A 47 4.39 -4.83 7.45
C GLU A 47 4.02 -6.17 6.79
N PRO A 48 4.88 -6.73 5.89
CA PRO A 48 4.67 -8.04 5.27
C PRO A 48 4.35 -9.17 6.27
N ARG A 49 4.93 -9.11 7.47
CA ARG A 49 4.66 -10.08 8.55
C ARG A 49 3.21 -10.10 9.04
N TYR A 50 2.36 -9.14 8.68
CA TYR A 50 0.94 -9.19 9.02
C TYR A 50 0.09 -9.95 8.00
N PHE A 51 0.63 -10.32 6.85
CA PHE A 51 -0.09 -11.06 5.81
C PHE A 51 0.22 -12.56 5.88
N SER A 52 -0.71 -13.36 5.37
CA SER A 52 -0.55 -14.80 5.16
C SER A 52 0.54 -15.12 4.14
N ASP A 53 0.99 -16.38 4.12
CA ASP A 53 2.00 -16.84 3.16
C ASP A 53 1.53 -16.67 1.70
N SER A 54 0.21 -16.71 1.45
CA SER A 54 -0.38 -16.50 0.14
C SER A 54 -0.45 -15.02 -0.29
N LEU A 55 -0.39 -14.07 0.66
CA LEU A 55 -0.58 -12.64 0.39
C LEU A 55 0.68 -11.81 0.63
N ILE A 56 1.68 -12.35 1.32
CA ILE A 56 2.91 -11.62 1.67
C ILE A 56 3.64 -11.08 0.44
N SER A 57 3.85 -11.92 -0.58
CA SER A 57 4.59 -11.53 -1.79
C SER A 57 3.87 -10.44 -2.59
N GLU A 58 2.54 -10.43 -2.57
CA GLU A 58 1.73 -9.41 -3.25
C GLU A 58 1.86 -8.06 -2.55
N TRP A 59 1.82 -8.04 -1.21
CA TRP A 59 2.06 -6.84 -0.43
C TRP A 59 3.50 -6.33 -0.58
N GLU A 60 4.50 -7.22 -0.57
CA GLU A 60 5.89 -6.86 -0.83
C GLU A 60 6.07 -6.23 -2.21
N GLY A 61 5.38 -6.74 -3.23
CA GLY A 61 5.34 -6.13 -4.56
C GLY A 61 4.78 -4.70 -4.55
N ILE A 62 3.71 -4.46 -3.79
CA ILE A 62 3.14 -3.11 -3.60
C ILE A 62 4.14 -2.19 -2.87
N LEU A 63 4.80 -2.67 -1.83
CA LEU A 63 5.81 -1.89 -1.09
C LEU A 63 7.02 -1.56 -1.98
N ALA A 64 7.46 -2.49 -2.82
CA ALA A 64 8.55 -2.26 -3.75
C ALA A 64 8.23 -1.13 -4.74
N ILE A 65 6.99 -1.10 -5.27
CA ILE A 65 6.51 -0.04 -6.16
C ILE A 65 6.52 1.33 -5.45
N THR A 66 6.08 1.38 -4.20
CA THR A 66 5.97 2.65 -3.48
C THR A 66 7.30 3.19 -2.96
N LYS A 67 8.38 2.39 -2.90
CA LYS A 67 9.68 2.82 -2.34
C LYS A 67 10.76 3.08 -3.40
N GLN A 68 10.43 2.99 -4.70
CA GLN A 68 11.41 3.01 -5.80
C GLN A 68 12.30 4.26 -5.84
N LYS A 69 11.77 5.45 -5.54
CA LYS A 69 12.53 6.70 -5.68
C LYS A 69 13.34 7.10 -4.44
N GLY A 70 13.20 6.39 -3.33
CA GLY A 70 13.81 6.78 -2.06
C GLY A 70 13.29 8.14 -1.56
N ALA A 71 13.79 8.55 -0.39
CA ALA A 71 13.43 9.84 0.19
C ALA A 71 13.99 11.00 -0.65
N LYS A 72 13.23 12.09 -0.78
CA LYS A 72 13.72 13.32 -1.39
C LYS A 72 14.41 14.16 -0.31
N VAL A 73 15.63 14.59 -0.58
CA VAL A 73 16.41 15.51 0.28
C VAL A 73 16.57 16.87 -0.40
N ASP A 74 16.77 17.92 0.39
CA ASP A 74 17.20 19.23 -0.09
C ASP A 74 18.73 19.33 -0.23
N ASP A 75 19.24 20.50 -0.63
CA ASP A 75 20.66 20.77 -0.85
C ASP A 75 21.50 20.64 0.44
N GLU A 76 20.87 20.67 1.61
CA GLU A 76 21.49 20.46 2.93
C GLU A 76 21.42 19.00 3.39
N GLY A 77 20.82 18.11 2.58
CA GLY A 77 20.65 16.70 2.90
C GLY A 77 19.48 16.39 3.82
N LYS A 78 18.60 17.36 4.11
CA LYS A 78 17.43 17.16 4.97
C LYS A 78 16.28 16.55 4.16
N VAL A 79 15.61 15.54 4.74
CA VAL A 79 14.46 14.88 4.11
C VAL A 79 13.27 15.83 4.03
N ILE A 80 12.84 16.14 2.80
CA ILE A 80 11.68 16.97 2.51
C ILE A 80 10.45 16.16 2.05
N SER A 81 10.65 14.90 1.66
CA SER A 81 9.57 13.96 1.35
C SER A 81 10.02 12.53 1.62
N ASN A 82 9.21 11.75 2.34
CA ASN A 82 9.51 10.33 2.56
C ASN A 82 9.47 9.55 1.24
N ALA A 83 10.07 8.35 1.22
CA ALA A 83 10.22 7.57 0.00
C ALA A 83 8.90 7.25 -0.71
N ILE A 84 7.84 6.98 0.06
CA ILE A 84 6.52 6.64 -0.44
C ILE A 84 5.85 7.85 -1.06
N SER A 85 5.78 8.96 -0.33
CA SER A 85 5.21 10.21 -0.81
C SER A 85 5.96 10.75 -2.03
N ASN A 86 7.30 10.65 -2.04
CA ASN A 86 8.12 11.06 -3.18
C ASN A 86 7.85 10.20 -4.43
N THR A 87 7.71 8.88 -4.25
CA THR A 87 7.42 7.98 -5.37
C THR A 87 6.02 8.25 -5.94
N ILE A 88 5.00 8.31 -5.09
CA ILE A 88 3.60 8.57 -5.50
C ILE A 88 3.46 9.94 -6.17
N GLU A 89 4.15 10.98 -5.69
CA GLU A 89 4.14 12.31 -6.31
C GLU A 89 4.48 12.24 -7.80
N SER A 90 5.45 11.38 -8.13
CA SER A 90 5.95 11.23 -9.49
C SER A 90 5.13 10.33 -10.39
N PHE A 91 4.12 9.63 -9.86
CA PHE A 91 3.24 8.79 -10.66
C PHE A 91 2.34 9.64 -11.56
N ASN A 92 2.06 9.13 -12.75
CA ASN A 92 0.94 9.62 -13.55
C ASN A 92 -0.38 8.98 -13.06
N GLN A 93 -1.50 9.40 -13.65
CA GLN A 93 -2.83 8.90 -13.26
C GLN A 93 -2.98 7.39 -13.45
N LYS A 94 -2.41 6.80 -14.52
CA LYS A 94 -2.47 5.36 -14.77
C LYS A 94 -1.68 4.57 -13.73
N GLU A 95 -0.52 5.07 -13.32
CA GLU A 95 0.29 4.47 -12.26
C GLU A 95 -0.41 4.56 -10.90
N CYS A 96 -1.07 5.68 -10.59
CA CYS A 96 -1.90 5.82 -9.40
C CYS A 96 -3.06 4.81 -9.41
N GLN A 97 -3.77 4.69 -10.53
CA GLN A 97 -4.87 3.74 -10.66
C GLN A 97 -4.38 2.30 -10.50
N LYS A 98 -3.27 1.94 -11.15
CA LYS A 98 -2.67 0.61 -11.04
C LYS A 98 -2.31 0.27 -9.59
N LEU A 99 -1.69 1.20 -8.86
CA LEU A 99 -1.38 1.00 -7.45
C LEU A 99 -2.64 0.79 -6.61
N ALA A 100 -3.68 1.60 -6.82
CA ALA A 100 -4.95 1.46 -6.13
C ALA A 100 -5.62 0.11 -6.43
N ASP A 101 -5.65 -0.33 -7.69
CA ASP A 101 -6.22 -1.61 -8.10
C ASP A 101 -5.48 -2.79 -7.46
N GLN A 102 -4.15 -2.73 -7.34
CA GLN A 102 -3.37 -3.75 -6.63
C GLN A 102 -3.73 -3.81 -5.13
N VAL A 103 -3.88 -2.64 -4.49
CA VAL A 103 -4.33 -2.56 -3.08
C VAL A 103 -5.75 -3.13 -2.92
N PHE A 104 -6.67 -2.81 -3.84
CA PHE A 104 -8.03 -3.36 -3.83
C PHE A 104 -8.05 -4.88 -4.01
N GLY A 105 -7.29 -5.40 -4.98
CA GLY A 105 -7.21 -6.84 -5.23
C GLY A 105 -6.61 -7.62 -4.06
N LEU A 106 -5.58 -7.06 -3.40
CA LEU A 106 -5.04 -7.63 -2.16
C LEU A 106 -6.09 -7.66 -1.06
N PHE A 107 -6.83 -6.56 -0.88
CA PHE A 107 -7.87 -6.49 0.16
C PHE A 107 -9.01 -7.47 -0.07
N GLU A 108 -9.47 -7.66 -1.31
CA GLU A 108 -10.49 -8.66 -1.63
C GLU A 108 -10.05 -10.08 -1.28
N LYS A 109 -8.78 -10.41 -1.48
CA LYS A 109 -8.21 -11.70 -1.06
C LYS A 109 -8.11 -11.80 0.45
N LEU A 110 -7.66 -10.73 1.11
CA LEU A 110 -7.57 -10.66 2.57
C LEU A 110 -8.95 -10.86 3.21
N GLN A 111 -10.00 -10.24 2.67
CA GLN A 111 -11.37 -10.39 3.16
C GLN A 111 -11.83 -11.85 3.20
N LYS A 112 -11.47 -12.65 2.19
CA LYS A 112 -11.80 -14.10 2.13
C LYS A 112 -11.12 -14.92 3.22
N GLU A 113 -10.06 -14.42 3.87
CA GLU A 113 -9.43 -15.12 4.99
C GLU A 113 -10.18 -14.93 6.33
N PHE A 114 -11.08 -13.94 6.40
CA PHE A 114 -11.83 -13.57 7.61
C PHE A 114 -13.34 -13.81 7.49
N GLN A 115 -13.78 -14.46 6.40
CA GLN A 115 -15.14 -14.94 6.18
C GLN A 115 -15.17 -16.47 6.32
#